data_AF-A0A0C2FLS1-F1
#
_entry.id   AF-A0A0C2FLS1-F1
#
_cell.length_a   1.000
_cell.length_b   1.000
_cell.length_c   1.000
_cell.angle_alpha   90.00
_cell.angle_beta   90.00
_cell.angle_gamma   90.00
#
_symmetry.space_group_name_H-M   'P 1'
#
loop_
_entity.id
_entity.type
_entity.pdbx_description
1 polymer ?
#
loop_
_entity_poly.entity_id
_entity_poly.type
_entity_poly.pdbx_seq_one_letter_code
_entity_poly.pdbx_strand_id
1 'polypeptide(L)'
;MPRASNMIELKYDCILEVAARDRAQSCATNEFQSGLENKHMVEVSSVKDRIEAMEKGVKHWWKQVRKDTPLGNAVMFRDHHQYLPIRWFTR
;
A
#
# COMPACT_ATOMS: atom_id res chain seq x y z
N MET A 1 -15.39 -6.59 4.69
CA MET A 1 -15.48 -6.11 3.29
C MET A 1 -16.32 -7.07 2.48
N PRO A 2 -17.15 -6.57 1.53
CA PRO A 2 -17.93 -7.42 0.65
C PRO A 2 -17.03 -8.17 -0.34
N ARG A 3 -17.55 -9.26 -0.92
CA ARG A 3 -16.84 -10.04 -1.94
C ARG A 3 -16.71 -9.23 -3.23
N ALA A 4 -15.50 -9.11 -3.76
CA ALA A 4 -15.28 -8.49 -5.06
C ALA A 4 -15.84 -9.36 -6.20
N SER A 5 -16.51 -8.73 -7.16
CA SER A 5 -17.08 -9.41 -8.33
C SER A 5 -16.06 -9.63 -9.46
N ASN A 6 -15.06 -8.75 -9.58
CA ASN A 6 -14.05 -8.80 -10.64
C ASN A 6 -12.72 -8.16 -10.19
N MET A 7 -12.08 -8.74 -9.16
CA MET A 7 -10.77 -8.28 -8.70
C MET A 7 -9.69 -8.79 -9.66
N ILE A 8 -8.90 -7.87 -10.23
CA ILE A 8 -7.84 -8.20 -11.18
C ILE A 8 -6.63 -8.78 -10.44
N GLU A 9 -6.07 -9.85 -10.97
CA GLU A 9 -4.79 -10.39 -10.49
C GLU A 9 -3.64 -9.49 -10.92
N LEU A 10 -2.82 -9.07 -9.94
CA LEU A 10 -1.66 -8.23 -10.21
C LEU A 10 -0.55 -9.05 -10.87
N LYS A 11 0.09 -8.47 -11.87
CA LYS A 11 1.30 -9.01 -12.51
C LYS A 11 2.51 -8.21 -12.10
N TYR A 12 3.64 -8.89 -12.01
CA TYR A 12 4.92 -8.25 -11.76
C TYR A 12 5.34 -7.43 -12.99
N ASP A 13 5.81 -6.21 -12.75
CA ASP A 13 6.32 -5.32 -13.78
C ASP A 13 7.71 -4.82 -13.36
N CYS A 14 8.73 -5.24 -14.13
CA CYS A 14 10.13 -4.91 -13.84
C CYS A 14 10.42 -3.41 -13.99
N ILE A 15 9.67 -2.68 -14.81
CA ILE A 15 9.84 -1.22 -14.96
C ILE A 15 9.40 -0.54 -13.66
N LEU A 16 8.28 -0.98 -13.10
CA LEU A 16 7.80 -0.47 -11.81
C LEU A 16 8.72 -0.87 -10.65
N GLU A 17 9.29 -2.08 -10.67
CA GLU A 17 10.29 -2.50 -9.68
C GLU A 17 11.49 -1.56 -9.66
N VAL A 18 12.08 -1.29 -10.84
CA VAL A 18 13.25 -0.41 -10.95
C VAL A 18 12.92 0.99 -10.44
N ALA A 19 11.77 1.55 -10.82
CA ALA A 19 11.33 2.85 -10.33
C ALA A 19 11.17 2.86 -8.80
N ALA A 20 10.56 1.83 -8.22
CA ALA A 20 10.40 1.71 -6.77
C ALA A 20 11.73 1.54 -6.04
N ARG A 21 12.67 0.77 -6.61
CA ARG A 21 14.02 0.59 -6.08
C ARG A 21 14.79 1.91 -6.04
N ASP A 22 14.83 2.62 -7.17
CA ASP A 22 15.57 3.88 -7.28
C ASP A 22 14.97 4.93 -6.33
N ARG A 23 13.63 4.91 -6.17
CA ARG A 23 12.93 5.74 -5.19
C ARG A 23 13.30 5.37 -3.74
N ALA A 24 13.38 4.09 -3.39
CA ALA A 24 13.81 3.65 -2.07
C ALA A 24 15.28 4.00 -1.77
N GLN A 25 16.17 3.89 -2.77
CA GLN A 25 17.59 4.25 -2.64
C GLN A 25 17.81 5.74 -2.40
N SER A 26 16.90 6.60 -2.89
CA SER A 26 16.96 8.03 -2.60
C SER A 26 16.58 8.38 -1.15
N CYS A 27 16.19 7.39 -0.33
CA CYS A 27 15.71 7.55 1.05
C CYS A 27 14.56 8.57 1.17
N ALA A 28 13.82 8.82 0.09
CA ALA A 28 12.90 9.93 0.05
C ALA A 28 11.65 9.66 0.92
N THR A 29 11.37 10.59 1.82
CA THR A 29 10.31 10.48 2.83
C THR A 29 9.02 11.19 2.41
N ASN A 30 9.08 12.03 1.38
CA ASN A 30 7.93 12.71 0.80
C ASN A 30 7.06 11.75 -0.03
N GLU A 31 5.85 12.18 -0.38
CA GLU A 31 4.93 11.45 -1.26
C GLU A 31 5.42 11.47 -2.71
N PHE A 32 5.13 10.39 -3.44
CA PHE A 32 5.37 10.33 -4.88
C PHE A 32 4.33 11.19 -5.63
N GLN A 33 4.79 12.22 -6.35
CA GLN A 33 3.90 13.21 -6.96
C GLN A 33 3.23 12.73 -8.25
N SER A 34 3.84 11.78 -8.96
CA SER A 34 3.44 11.40 -10.33
C SER A 34 2.70 10.04 -10.40
N GLY A 35 2.24 9.50 -9.28
CA GLY A 35 1.62 8.17 -9.26
C GLY A 35 1.14 7.72 -7.88
N LEU A 36 0.68 6.48 -7.82
CA LEU A 36 0.29 5.81 -6.59
C LEU A 36 1.49 5.01 -6.06
N GLU A 37 1.89 5.29 -4.83
CA GLU A 37 2.99 4.62 -4.15
C GLU A 37 2.53 4.18 -2.75
N ASN A 38 2.90 2.96 -2.36
CA ASN A 38 2.93 2.58 -0.95
C ASN A 38 4.40 2.43 -0.52
N LYS A 39 4.79 3.15 0.53
CA LYS A 39 6.09 3.05 1.19
C LYS A 39 5.94 2.61 2.65
N HIS A 40 6.94 1.90 3.16
CA HIS A 40 7.04 1.59 4.59
C HIS A 40 8.50 1.49 4.98
N MET A 41 8.88 2.17 6.06
CA MET A 41 10.23 2.07 6.63
C MET A 41 10.21 1.03 7.74
N VAL A 42 11.21 0.15 7.71
CA VAL A 42 11.41 -0.88 8.73
C VAL A 42 12.80 -0.68 9.31
N GLU A 43 12.91 -0.75 10.63
CA GLU A 43 14.21 -0.69 11.29
C GLU A 43 15.02 -1.95 10.91
N VAL A 44 16.27 -1.76 10.47
CA VAL A 44 17.15 -2.85 10.03
C VAL A 44 17.36 -3.89 11.13
N SER A 45 17.50 -3.46 12.39
CA SER A 45 17.68 -4.38 13.53
C SER A 45 16.46 -5.28 13.77
N SER A 46 15.28 -4.86 13.30
CA SER A 46 14.03 -5.56 13.52
C SER A 46 13.78 -6.68 12.52
N VAL A 47 14.60 -6.83 11.47
CA VAL A 47 14.41 -7.80 10.38
C VAL A 47 15.69 -8.55 10.07
N LYS A 48 15.56 -9.82 9.71
CA LYS A 48 16.68 -10.67 9.30
C LYS A 48 17.18 -10.34 7.91
N ASP A 49 16.26 -10.09 6.98
CA ASP A 49 16.57 -9.90 5.57
C ASP A 49 15.53 -9.02 4.86
N ARG A 50 15.76 -8.79 3.57
CA ARG A 50 14.89 -7.96 2.73
C ARG A 50 13.52 -8.59 2.51
N ILE A 51 13.42 -9.92 2.53
CA ILE A 51 12.14 -10.63 2.36
C ILE A 51 11.25 -10.37 3.58
N GLU A 52 11.81 -10.49 4.79
CA GLU A 52 11.08 -10.17 6.02
C GLU A 52 10.67 -8.68 6.08
N ALA A 53 11.55 -7.78 5.63
CA ALA A 53 11.22 -6.36 5.51
C ALA A 53 10.03 -6.10 4.57
N MET A 54 10.02 -6.75 3.39
CA MET A 54 8.89 -6.67 2.45
C MET A 54 7.61 -7.25 3.05
N GLU A 55 7.69 -8.38 3.73
CA GLU A 55 6.55 -9.01 4.40
C GLU A 55 5.95 -8.09 5.47
N LYS A 56 6.78 -7.45 6.29
CA LYS A 56 6.33 -6.47 7.29
C LYS A 56 5.66 -5.25 6.65
N GLY A 57 6.23 -4.73 5.57
CA GLY A 57 5.62 -3.63 4.80
C GLY A 57 4.23 -3.98 4.29
N VAL A 58 4.08 -5.12 3.61
CA VAL A 58 2.78 -5.58 3.10
C VAL A 58 1.78 -5.81 4.23
N LYS A 59 2.21 -6.44 5.34
CA LYS A 59 1.36 -6.62 6.53
C LYS A 59 0.93 -5.30 7.15
N HIS A 60 1.81 -4.29 7.16
CA HIS A 60 1.47 -2.96 7.66
C HIS A 60 0.36 -2.34 6.83
N TRP A 61 0.50 -2.35 5.50
CA TRP A 61 -0.51 -1.81 4.59
C TRP A 61 -1.86 -2.51 4.74
N TRP A 62 -1.84 -3.85 4.76
CA TRP A 62 -3.06 -4.65 4.85
C TRP A 62 -3.78 -4.54 6.20
N LYS A 63 -3.09 -4.15 7.28
CA LYS A 63 -3.74 -3.86 8.57
C LYS A 63 -4.67 -2.65 8.49
N GLN A 64 -4.39 -1.66 7.64
CA GLN A 64 -5.23 -0.48 7.52
C GLN A 64 -6.59 -0.82 6.90
N VAL A 65 -6.59 -1.69 5.87
CA VAL A 65 -7.81 -2.28 5.26
C VAL A 65 -8.76 -2.85 6.31
N ARG A 66 -8.23 -3.49 7.36
CA ARG A 66 -9.05 -4.13 8.42
C ARG A 66 -9.65 -3.13 9.41
N LYS A 67 -9.09 -1.92 9.50
CA LYS A 67 -9.58 -0.86 10.39
C LYS A 67 -10.68 -0.04 9.73
N ASP A 68 -10.78 -0.08 8.41
CA ASP A 68 -11.79 0.66 7.69
C ASP A 68 -13.19 0.11 7.97
N THR A 69 -14.10 1.02 8.33
CA THR A 69 -15.54 0.74 8.27
C THR A 69 -15.85 0.28 6.85
N PRO A 70 -16.50 -0.88 6.66
CA PRO A 70 -16.86 -1.34 5.33
C PRO A 70 -17.62 -0.23 4.60
N LEU A 71 -17.21 0.09 3.37
CA LEU A 71 -18.08 0.77 2.41
C LEU A 71 -19.38 -0.04 2.47
N GLY A 72 -20.47 0.58 2.94
CA GLY A 72 -21.72 -0.13 3.24
C GLY A 72 -22.26 -0.90 2.03
N ASN A 73 -23.46 -1.48 2.11
CA ASN A 73 -23.97 -2.41 1.09
C ASN A 73 -23.95 -1.92 -0.37
N ALA A 74 -23.86 -0.60 -0.61
CA ALA A 74 -23.70 -0.02 -1.93
C ALA A 74 -22.29 -0.20 -2.54
N VAL A 75 -21.25 -0.47 -1.74
CA VAL A 75 -19.84 -0.65 -2.17
C VAL A 75 -19.33 0.48 -3.07
N MET A 76 -19.86 1.69 -2.88
CA MET A 76 -19.55 2.87 -3.68
C MET A 76 -18.54 3.75 -2.95
N PHE A 77 -17.35 3.92 -3.53
CA PHE A 77 -16.43 4.98 -3.11
C PHE A 77 -17.05 6.34 -3.48
N ARG A 78 -17.03 7.29 -2.55
CA ARG A 78 -17.69 8.60 -2.64
C ARG A 78 -16.80 9.65 -2.03
N ASP A 79 -17.13 10.92 -2.20
CA ASP A 79 -16.29 12.02 -1.74
C ASP A 79 -15.96 11.99 -0.25
N HIS A 80 -16.89 11.59 0.63
CA HIS A 80 -16.58 11.50 2.05
C HIS A 80 -15.59 10.36 2.40
N HIS A 81 -15.41 9.36 1.53
CA HIS A 81 -14.40 8.32 1.69
C HIS A 81 -13.00 8.80 1.29
N GLN A 82 -12.88 9.96 0.64
CA GLN A 82 -11.60 10.51 0.18
C GLN A 82 -10.60 10.81 1.30
N TYR A 83 -11.06 10.89 2.54
CA TYR A 83 -10.24 11.18 3.72
C TYR A 83 -10.09 9.97 4.65
N LEU A 84 -10.67 8.83 4.28
CA LEU A 84 -10.61 7.59 5.07
C LEU A 84 -9.38 6.76 4.70
N PRO A 85 -8.90 5.90 5.62
CA PRO A 85 -7.76 5.01 5.37
C PRO A 85 -7.96 4.08 4.16
N ILE A 86 -9.19 3.85 3.72
CA ILE A 86 -9.47 3.07 2.50
C ILE A 86 -8.83 3.66 1.22
N ARG A 87 -8.46 4.95 1.21
CA ARG A 87 -7.83 5.60 0.06
C ARG A 87 -6.31 5.39 -0.01
N TRP A 88 -5.64 5.11 1.12
CA TRP A 88 -4.18 5.01 1.19
C TRP A 88 -3.74 4.07 2.31
N PHE A 89 -2.70 3.28 2.07
CA PHE A 89 -2.21 2.35 3.08
C PHE A 89 -1.00 2.86 3.88
N THR A 90 -0.54 4.08 3.58
CA THR A 90 0.79 4.58 3.98
C THR A 90 0.83 6.00 4.54
N ARG A 91 -0.32 6.61 4.85
CA ARG A 91 -0.33 7.88 5.62
C ARG A 91 -0.27 7.63 7.12
#